data_AF-A0A515EJA0-F1
#
_entry.id   AF-A0A515EJA0-F1
#
_cell.length_a   1.000
_cell.length_b   1.000
_cell.length_c   1.000
_cell.angle_alpha   90.00
_cell.angle_beta   90.00
_cell.angle_gamma   90.00
#
_symmetry.space_group_name_H-M   'P 1'
#
loop_
_entity.id
_entity.type
_entity.pdbx_description
1 polymer ?
#
loop_
_entity_poly.entity_id
_entity_poly.type
_entity_poly.pdbx_seq_one_letter_code
_entity_poly.pdbx_strand_id
1 'polypeptide(L)'
;MQAMKLHRVLVWVSLGLCIAVVALQAARAQNQAAQAPPKYSMLRYEWLKKPWTVRYVIEVYKFASDADKYAQKDNAQKEAKHSPAFRDYKEYVAPVLPFQGQPYAQQDDVVFNNTYSDFGLFVLQFDRTGQLISPHIAPKPLMAKQILDTENRRNVQLYEGNGQPGSNWYYLGEWWDYLPGPLGESVTPALCFGFDDGRYGVNSSARVFTPGKKFDVKEVLDPQAQGIFGCREWTYQLKRPVSVAGLGGQVPDAQGLCAGGFEPGMYKGRLTCPGLDESSQYKPNPKGFVQPYIDVTSYHDKVGKKGTIGHFVGWAGFDDPVRPVIGKFGDRWVCLHECPDGAAPGPIEDIAQWTTRRGWPLPKPGPYFVDSNFKASKEDLEE
;
A
#
# COMPACT_ATOMS: atom_id res chain seq x y z
N MET A 1 -63.87 -24.50 51.98
CA MET A 1 -62.44 -24.16 52.23
C MET A 1 -61.46 -24.64 51.14
N GLN A 2 -61.75 -25.71 50.38
CA GLN A 2 -60.85 -26.21 49.31
C GLN A 2 -60.78 -25.30 48.07
N ALA A 3 -61.88 -24.64 47.67
CA ALA A 3 -61.91 -23.74 46.51
C ALA A 3 -60.95 -22.53 46.64
N MET A 4 -60.78 -21.97 47.86
CA MET A 4 -59.82 -20.88 48.09
C MET A 4 -58.35 -21.31 47.95
N LYS A 5 -58.02 -22.57 48.28
CA LYS A 5 -56.65 -23.08 48.13
C LYS A 5 -56.29 -23.24 46.65
N LEU A 6 -57.21 -23.74 45.83
CA LEU A 6 -57.01 -23.88 44.39
C LEU A 6 -56.86 -22.52 43.70
N HIS A 7 -57.65 -21.51 44.12
CA HIS A 7 -57.56 -20.17 43.56
C HIS A 7 -56.20 -19.50 43.87
N ARG A 8 -55.68 -19.65 45.10
CA ARG A 8 -54.34 -19.15 45.44
C ARG A 8 -53.25 -19.84 44.62
N VAL A 9 -53.29 -21.16 44.46
CA VAL A 9 -52.29 -21.89 43.65
C VAL A 9 -52.32 -21.44 42.19
N LEU A 10 -53.50 -21.28 41.60
CA LEU A 10 -53.66 -20.78 40.23
C LEU A 10 -53.13 -19.34 40.06
N VAL A 11 -53.34 -18.46 41.04
CA VAL A 11 -52.79 -17.10 41.00
C VAL A 11 -51.26 -17.10 41.03
N TRP A 12 -50.63 -17.92 41.88
CA TRP A 12 -49.17 -18.02 41.97
C TRP A 12 -48.54 -18.64 40.71
N VAL A 13 -49.17 -19.65 40.12
CA VAL A 13 -48.69 -20.26 38.86
C VAL A 13 -48.80 -19.26 37.69
N SER A 14 -49.93 -18.54 37.60
CA SER A 14 -50.13 -17.48 36.61
C SER A 14 -49.06 -16.39 36.72
N LEU A 15 -48.77 -15.96 37.95
CA LEU A 15 -47.76 -14.93 38.21
C LEU A 15 -46.35 -15.39 37.84
N GLY A 16 -45.99 -16.64 38.17
CA GLY A 16 -44.70 -17.23 37.79
C GLY A 16 -44.51 -17.34 36.28
N LEU A 17 -45.55 -17.74 35.55
CA LEU A 17 -45.56 -17.79 34.09
C LEU A 17 -45.41 -16.39 33.47
N CYS A 18 -46.10 -15.38 33.99
CA CYS A 18 -45.94 -14.00 33.52
C CYS A 18 -44.50 -13.49 33.72
N ILE A 19 -43.89 -13.73 34.89
CA ILE A 19 -42.52 -13.28 35.16
C ILE A 19 -41.52 -13.98 34.23
N ALA A 20 -41.67 -15.29 34.00
CA ALA A 20 -40.79 -16.03 33.08
C ALA A 20 -40.91 -15.54 31.62
N VAL A 21 -42.12 -15.23 31.16
CA VAL A 21 -42.35 -14.67 29.81
C VAL A 21 -41.72 -13.29 29.68
N VAL A 22 -41.89 -12.42 30.69
CA VAL A 22 -41.28 -11.08 30.70
C VAL A 22 -39.75 -11.16 30.72
N ALA A 23 -39.17 -12.05 31.53
CA ALA A 23 -37.72 -12.26 31.57
C ALA A 23 -37.16 -12.78 30.24
N LEU A 24 -37.87 -13.72 29.59
CA LEU A 24 -37.49 -14.24 28.27
C LEU A 24 -37.61 -13.17 27.18
N GLN A 25 -38.65 -12.33 27.23
CA GLN A 25 -38.81 -11.20 26.31
C GLN A 25 -37.75 -10.12 26.53
N ALA A 26 -37.41 -9.80 27.79
CA ALA A 26 -36.34 -8.87 28.12
C ALA A 26 -34.96 -9.41 27.67
N ALA A 27 -34.67 -10.69 27.89
CA ALA A 27 -33.44 -11.32 27.41
C ALA A 27 -33.36 -11.33 25.87
N ARG A 28 -34.47 -11.60 25.18
CA ARG A 28 -34.54 -11.48 23.71
C ARG A 28 -34.37 -10.05 23.24
N ALA A 29 -34.99 -9.08 23.90
CA ALA A 29 -34.85 -7.66 23.57
C ALA A 29 -33.43 -7.15 23.82
N GLN A 30 -32.75 -7.59 24.88
CA GLN A 30 -31.33 -7.31 25.11
C GLN A 30 -30.44 -7.97 24.05
N ASN A 31 -30.71 -9.23 23.67
CA ASN A 31 -29.98 -9.88 22.58
C ASN A 31 -30.23 -9.20 21.22
N GLN A 32 -31.45 -8.76 20.93
CA GLN A 32 -31.78 -8.04 19.70
C GLN A 32 -31.20 -6.62 19.69
N ALA A 33 -31.18 -5.92 20.83
CA ALA A 33 -30.53 -4.63 20.96
C ALA A 33 -28.99 -4.74 20.83
N ALA A 34 -28.40 -5.83 21.33
CA ALA A 34 -26.99 -6.17 21.09
C ALA A 34 -26.71 -6.57 19.63
N GLN A 35 -27.74 -6.94 18.87
CA GLN A 35 -27.67 -7.26 17.44
C GLN A 35 -28.18 -6.13 16.54
N ALA A 36 -28.54 -4.97 17.09
CA ALA A 36 -28.95 -3.84 16.26
C ALA A 36 -27.80 -3.52 15.28
N PRO A 37 -28.05 -3.54 13.95
CA PRO A 37 -26.99 -3.38 12.98
C PRO A 37 -26.28 -2.05 13.23
N PRO A 38 -24.94 -2.02 13.17
CA PRO A 38 -24.17 -0.80 13.40
C PRO A 38 -24.71 0.33 12.50
N LYS A 39 -24.87 1.55 13.02
CA LYS A 39 -25.31 2.70 12.20
C LYS A 39 -24.27 2.97 11.11
N TYR A 40 -24.58 2.69 9.85
CA TYR A 40 -23.70 2.94 8.71
C TYR A 40 -24.31 3.94 7.71
N SER A 41 -23.46 4.66 6.98
CA SER A 41 -23.88 5.52 5.87
C SER A 41 -24.08 4.69 4.61
N MET A 42 -25.22 4.84 3.93
CA MET A 42 -25.51 4.16 2.66
C MET A 42 -24.49 4.50 1.56
N LEU A 43 -23.91 5.70 1.59
CA LEU A 43 -22.88 6.13 0.65
C LEU A 43 -21.64 5.22 0.69
N ARG A 44 -21.33 4.59 1.83
CA ARG A 44 -20.22 3.62 1.92
C ARG A 44 -20.45 2.35 1.12
N TYR A 45 -21.71 2.08 0.72
CA TYR A 45 -22.12 0.91 -0.04
C TYR A 45 -22.39 1.25 -1.51
N GLU A 46 -22.06 2.47 -1.96
CA GLU A 46 -22.14 2.84 -3.37
C GLU A 46 -20.87 2.42 -4.12
N TRP A 47 -20.95 1.24 -4.73
CA TRP A 47 -19.80 0.60 -5.36
C TRP A 47 -19.58 1.17 -6.76
N LEU A 48 -18.32 1.44 -7.11
CA LEU A 48 -17.99 1.71 -8.50
C LEU A 48 -18.16 0.42 -9.31
N LYS A 49 -18.92 0.49 -10.41
CA LYS A 49 -19.16 -0.63 -11.33
C LYS A 49 -17.96 -0.94 -12.25
N LYS A 50 -16.74 -0.66 -11.79
CA LYS A 50 -15.51 -0.91 -12.55
C LYS A 50 -14.99 -2.33 -12.26
N PRO A 51 -14.53 -3.08 -13.27
CA PRO A 51 -13.81 -4.33 -13.04
C PRO A 51 -12.59 -4.10 -12.15
N TRP A 52 -12.25 -5.11 -11.35
CA TRP A 52 -11.04 -5.08 -10.53
C TRP A 52 -9.81 -5.34 -11.41
N THR A 53 -8.81 -4.46 -11.32
CA THR A 53 -7.62 -4.51 -12.20
C THR A 53 -6.31 -4.65 -11.43
N VAL A 54 -6.34 -4.60 -10.10
CA VAL A 54 -5.14 -4.61 -9.25
C VAL A 54 -4.75 -6.05 -8.90
N ARG A 55 -3.54 -6.47 -9.27
CA ARG A 55 -2.96 -7.77 -8.94
C ARG A 55 -2.50 -7.84 -7.49
N TYR A 56 -1.82 -6.81 -7.00
CA TYR A 56 -1.41 -6.73 -5.62
C TYR A 56 -1.38 -5.29 -5.11
N VAL A 57 -1.49 -5.15 -3.78
CA VAL A 57 -1.15 -3.95 -3.01
C VAL A 57 -0.06 -4.35 -2.01
N ILE A 58 0.97 -3.52 -1.87
CA ILE A 58 1.96 -3.66 -0.80
C ILE A 58 1.91 -2.42 0.10
N GLU A 59 2.01 -2.61 1.40
CA GLU A 59 2.19 -1.52 2.37
C GLU A 59 3.43 -1.81 3.21
N VAL A 60 4.42 -0.91 3.17
CA VAL A 60 5.72 -1.11 3.82
C VAL A 60 5.80 -0.31 5.10
N TYR A 61 6.27 -0.94 6.18
CA TYR A 61 6.41 -0.32 7.50
C TYR A 61 7.81 -0.51 8.07
N LYS A 62 8.30 0.53 8.77
CA LYS A 62 9.52 0.44 9.59
C LYS A 62 9.31 -0.45 10.83
N PHE A 63 8.07 -0.58 11.30
CA PHE A 63 7.67 -1.33 12.49
C PHE A 63 6.44 -2.20 12.18
N ALA A 64 6.58 -3.16 11.27
CA ALA A 64 5.46 -3.95 10.78
C ALA A 64 4.77 -4.76 11.89
N SER A 65 5.57 -5.33 12.81
CA SER A 65 5.06 -6.09 13.96
C SER A 65 4.26 -5.21 14.93
N ASP A 66 4.63 -3.95 15.11
CA ASP A 66 3.88 -3.03 15.98
C ASP A 66 2.61 -2.51 15.29
N ALA A 67 2.63 -2.35 13.97
CA ALA A 67 1.44 -2.04 13.20
C ALA A 67 0.36 -3.14 13.32
N ASP A 68 0.75 -4.41 13.30
CA ASP A 68 -0.15 -5.54 13.58
C ASP A 68 -0.72 -5.50 15.01
N LYS A 69 0.14 -5.35 16.04
CA LYS A 69 -0.33 -5.23 17.44
C LYS A 69 -1.29 -4.05 17.63
N TYR A 70 -1.00 -2.91 16.99
CA TYR A 70 -1.87 -1.74 17.03
C TYR A 70 -3.22 -2.04 16.37
N ALA A 71 -3.21 -2.68 15.19
CA ALA A 71 -4.41 -3.09 14.49
C ALA A 71 -5.29 -4.01 15.35
N GLN A 72 -4.70 -5.04 15.98
CA GLN A 72 -5.40 -5.94 16.89
C GLN A 72 -6.07 -5.19 18.05
N LYS A 73 -5.32 -4.27 18.69
CA LYS A 73 -5.84 -3.48 19.81
C LYS A 73 -6.98 -2.55 19.37
N ASP A 74 -6.80 -1.83 18.27
CA ASP A 74 -7.79 -0.89 17.74
C ASP A 74 -9.06 -1.60 17.28
N ASN A 75 -8.92 -2.73 16.59
CA ASN A 75 -10.05 -3.57 16.18
C ASN A 75 -10.79 -4.15 17.38
N ALA A 76 -10.09 -4.70 18.39
CA ALA A 76 -10.72 -5.18 19.62
C ALA A 76 -11.51 -4.07 20.34
N GLN A 77 -11.00 -2.84 20.37
CA GLN A 77 -11.74 -1.70 20.92
C GLN A 77 -12.98 -1.33 20.10
N LYS A 78 -12.89 -1.40 18.77
CA LYS A 78 -14.03 -1.16 17.87
C LYS A 78 -15.10 -2.25 18.02
N GLU A 79 -14.69 -3.51 18.18
CA GLU A 79 -15.61 -4.63 18.44
C GLU A 79 -16.32 -4.47 19.79
N ALA A 80 -15.59 -4.18 20.86
CA ALA A 80 -16.16 -3.97 22.19
C ALA A 80 -17.19 -2.82 22.24
N LYS A 81 -17.07 -1.85 21.32
CA LYS A 81 -17.98 -0.70 21.19
C LYS A 81 -19.07 -0.89 20.13
N HIS A 82 -19.12 -2.04 19.45
CA HIS A 82 -19.96 -2.27 18.26
C HIS A 82 -19.84 -1.14 17.23
N SER A 83 -18.61 -0.64 17.04
CA SER A 83 -18.34 0.54 16.23
C SER A 83 -18.52 0.27 14.73
N PRO A 84 -19.20 1.15 13.98
CA PRO A 84 -19.30 1.09 12.51
C PRO A 84 -18.02 1.54 11.79
N ALA A 85 -16.93 1.81 12.51
CA ALA A 85 -15.67 2.25 11.92
C ALA A 85 -14.97 1.14 11.13
N PHE A 86 -14.13 1.53 10.16
CA PHE A 86 -13.26 0.58 9.48
C PHE A 86 -12.39 -0.17 10.47
N ARG A 87 -12.15 -1.45 10.22
CA ARG A 87 -11.13 -2.24 10.89
C ARG A 87 -9.79 -2.04 10.16
N ASP A 88 -8.69 -2.20 10.88
CA ASP A 88 -7.37 -2.25 10.26
C ASP A 88 -7.10 -3.68 9.78
N TYR A 89 -6.84 -3.84 8.49
CA TYR A 89 -6.66 -5.16 7.87
C TYR A 89 -5.39 -5.86 8.35
N LYS A 90 -4.44 -5.13 8.95
CA LYS A 90 -3.14 -5.66 9.37
C LYS A 90 -3.24 -6.71 10.47
N GLU A 91 -4.34 -6.73 11.25
CA GLU A 91 -4.64 -7.84 12.17
C GLU A 91 -4.81 -9.18 11.42
N TYR A 92 -5.30 -9.14 10.19
CA TYR A 92 -5.71 -10.35 9.46
C TYR A 92 -4.68 -10.82 8.43
N VAL A 93 -3.70 -10.00 8.11
CA VAL A 93 -2.65 -10.30 7.12
C VAL A 93 -1.31 -10.25 7.84
N ALA A 94 -0.64 -11.38 7.96
CA ALA A 94 0.66 -11.43 8.60
C ALA A 94 1.70 -10.62 7.79
N PRO A 95 2.54 -9.81 8.43
CA PRO A 95 3.60 -9.10 7.72
C PRO A 95 4.66 -10.09 7.22
N VAL A 96 5.20 -9.81 6.04
CA VAL A 96 6.44 -10.41 5.56
C VAL A 96 7.60 -9.64 6.19
N LEU A 97 8.54 -10.36 6.80
CA LEU A 97 9.70 -9.79 7.49
C LEU A 97 11.00 -10.20 6.76
N PRO A 98 11.49 -9.41 5.79
CA PRO A 98 12.57 -9.84 4.88
C PRO A 98 13.90 -10.16 5.58
N PHE A 99 14.14 -9.59 6.76
CA PHE A 99 15.36 -9.81 7.54
C PHE A 99 15.19 -10.85 8.65
N GLN A 100 14.03 -11.49 8.77
CA GLN A 100 13.79 -12.50 9.80
C GLN A 100 14.76 -13.68 9.65
N GLY A 101 15.35 -14.11 10.77
CA GLY A 101 16.32 -15.20 10.80
C GLY A 101 17.74 -14.83 10.36
N GLN A 102 17.99 -13.59 9.94
CA GLN A 102 19.33 -13.13 9.62
C GLN A 102 20.16 -12.90 10.89
N PRO A 103 21.49 -13.15 10.88
CA PRO A 103 22.35 -12.92 12.05
C PRO A 103 22.35 -11.47 12.55
N TYR A 104 22.04 -10.53 11.66
CA TYR A 104 21.98 -9.09 11.92
C TYR A 104 20.55 -8.56 12.13
N ALA A 105 19.54 -9.44 12.17
CA ALA A 105 18.14 -9.02 12.30
C ALA A 105 17.89 -8.15 13.55
N GLN A 106 18.64 -8.41 14.63
CA GLN A 106 18.54 -7.69 15.91
C GLN A 106 19.52 -6.51 16.02
N GLN A 107 20.26 -6.18 14.95
CA GLN A 107 21.13 -5.01 14.97
C GLN A 107 20.30 -3.75 14.77
N ASP A 108 20.63 -2.70 15.52
CA ASP A 108 19.99 -1.40 15.39
C ASP A 108 20.37 -0.75 14.05
N ASP A 109 19.36 -0.29 13.32
CA ASP A 109 19.53 0.69 12.27
C ASP A 109 19.64 2.08 12.92
N VAL A 110 20.87 2.60 12.95
CA VAL A 110 21.22 3.92 13.47
C VAL A 110 20.39 5.06 12.84
N VAL A 111 19.82 4.84 11.64
CA VAL A 111 19.03 5.83 10.91
C VAL A 111 17.59 5.92 11.40
N PHE A 112 17.04 4.87 12.01
CA PHE A 112 15.62 4.84 12.36
C PHE A 112 15.33 4.44 13.80
N ASN A 113 16.38 4.17 14.59
CA ASN A 113 16.23 3.72 15.98
C ASN A 113 15.30 2.50 16.08
N ASN A 114 15.45 1.57 15.14
CA ASN A 114 14.72 0.30 15.07
C ASN A 114 15.68 -0.84 14.74
N THR A 115 15.23 -2.09 14.82
CA THR A 115 16.03 -3.22 14.34
C THR A 115 15.66 -3.60 12.91
N TYR A 116 16.56 -4.27 12.19
CA TYR A 116 16.23 -4.85 10.88
C TYR A 116 15.03 -5.80 10.93
N SER A 117 14.80 -6.46 12.06
CA SER A 117 13.69 -7.40 12.25
C SER A 117 12.31 -6.73 12.38
N ASP A 118 12.27 -5.42 12.67
CA ASP A 118 11.02 -4.66 12.77
C ASP A 118 10.50 -4.23 11.38
N PHE A 119 11.41 -4.13 10.41
CA PHE A 119 11.09 -3.78 9.04
C PHE A 119 10.32 -4.90 8.34
N GLY A 120 9.20 -4.54 7.72
CA GLY A 120 8.38 -5.51 7.02
C GLY A 120 7.35 -4.88 6.10
N LEU A 121 6.58 -5.74 5.45
CA LEU A 121 5.53 -5.33 4.53
C LEU A 121 4.30 -6.21 4.63
N PHE A 122 3.15 -5.60 4.42
CA PHE A 122 1.88 -6.29 4.22
C PHE A 122 1.65 -6.44 2.72
N VAL A 123 1.44 -7.66 2.25
CA VAL A 123 1.21 -7.96 0.84
C VAL A 123 -0.20 -8.50 0.68
N LEU A 124 -1.01 -7.79 -0.10
CA LEU A 124 -2.36 -8.17 -0.44
C LEU A 124 -2.40 -8.55 -1.90
N GLN A 125 -2.54 -9.85 -2.19
CA GLN A 125 -2.65 -10.34 -3.56
C GLN A 125 -4.11 -10.61 -3.89
N PHE A 126 -4.52 -10.29 -5.10
CA PHE A 126 -5.90 -10.42 -5.54
C PHE A 126 -6.01 -11.27 -6.80
N ASP A 127 -7.17 -11.90 -6.98
CA ASP A 127 -7.59 -12.42 -8.28
C ASP A 127 -8.33 -11.35 -9.11
N ARG A 128 -8.67 -11.68 -10.37
CA ARG A 128 -9.38 -10.74 -11.27
C ARG A 128 -10.80 -10.40 -10.82
N THR A 129 -11.36 -11.09 -9.83
CA THR A 129 -12.66 -10.77 -9.23
C THR A 129 -12.53 -9.76 -8.08
N GLY A 130 -11.31 -9.52 -7.61
CA GLY A 130 -11.01 -8.71 -6.43
C GLY A 130 -10.98 -9.52 -5.14
N GLN A 131 -11.04 -10.85 -5.19
CA GLN A 131 -10.88 -11.67 -3.99
C GLN A 131 -9.43 -11.64 -3.52
N LEU A 132 -9.21 -11.42 -2.23
CA LEU A 132 -7.90 -11.52 -1.59
C LEU A 132 -7.49 -13.00 -1.55
N ILE A 133 -6.35 -13.32 -2.17
CA ILE A 133 -5.79 -14.68 -2.28
C ILE A 133 -4.49 -14.86 -1.50
N SER A 134 -3.86 -13.77 -1.03
CA SER A 134 -2.74 -13.86 -0.10
C SER A 134 -3.21 -14.47 1.24
N PRO A 135 -2.37 -15.27 1.93
CA PRO A 135 -2.73 -15.87 3.21
C PRO A 135 -3.24 -14.85 4.23
N HIS A 136 -4.39 -15.14 4.85
CA HIS A 136 -5.00 -14.27 5.86
C HIS A 136 -5.83 -15.10 6.87
N ILE A 137 -6.08 -14.52 8.04
CA ILE A 137 -6.87 -15.14 9.12
C ILE A 137 -8.26 -14.52 9.30
N ALA A 138 -8.69 -13.66 8.37
CA ALA A 138 -10.04 -13.09 8.39
C ALA A 138 -11.12 -14.21 8.42
N PRO A 139 -12.19 -14.04 9.21
CA PRO A 139 -13.20 -15.09 9.41
C PRO A 139 -14.06 -15.38 8.17
N LYS A 140 -14.04 -14.47 7.19
CA LYS A 140 -14.74 -14.59 5.91
C LYS A 140 -13.78 -14.25 4.78
N PRO A 141 -14.08 -14.70 3.53
CA PRO A 141 -13.34 -14.24 2.36
C PRO A 141 -13.33 -12.71 2.29
N LEU A 142 -12.16 -12.14 2.01
CA LEU A 142 -12.02 -10.70 1.82
C LEU A 142 -12.06 -10.37 0.33
N MET A 143 -12.82 -9.34 -0.02
CA MET A 143 -12.95 -8.83 -1.38
C MET A 143 -12.54 -7.36 -1.41
N ALA A 144 -11.93 -6.92 -2.50
CA ALA A 144 -11.50 -5.55 -2.71
C ALA A 144 -12.33 -4.85 -3.78
N LYS A 145 -12.72 -3.60 -3.53
CA LYS A 145 -13.38 -2.73 -4.51
C LYS A 145 -12.95 -1.28 -4.38
N GLN A 146 -13.16 -0.56 -5.49
CA GLN A 146 -13.15 0.89 -5.47
C GLN A 146 -14.54 1.42 -5.11
N ILE A 147 -14.60 2.39 -4.20
CA ILE A 147 -15.83 3.09 -3.82
C ILE A 147 -15.66 4.60 -3.97
N LEU A 148 -16.75 5.35 -3.90
CA LEU A 148 -16.73 6.77 -3.59
C LEU A 148 -17.06 6.96 -2.12
N ASP A 149 -16.26 7.73 -1.40
CA ASP A 149 -16.63 8.13 -0.05
C ASP A 149 -17.62 9.30 -0.03
N THR A 150 -17.95 9.75 1.17
CA THR A 150 -18.90 10.84 1.41
C THR A 150 -18.42 12.19 0.88
N GLU A 151 -17.14 12.31 0.51
CA GLU A 151 -16.52 13.51 -0.05
C GLU A 151 -16.26 13.33 -1.57
N ASN A 152 -16.85 12.30 -2.19
CA ASN A 152 -16.63 11.91 -3.58
C ASN A 152 -15.17 11.56 -3.91
N ARG A 153 -14.35 11.21 -2.91
CA ARG A 153 -13.00 10.68 -3.14
C ARG A 153 -13.08 9.20 -3.44
N ARG A 154 -12.24 8.74 -4.38
CA ARG A 154 -12.17 7.32 -4.71
C ARG A 154 -11.28 6.62 -3.71
N ASN A 155 -11.81 5.57 -3.08
CA ASN A 155 -11.07 4.78 -2.10
C ASN A 155 -11.04 3.32 -2.52
N VAL A 156 -9.97 2.63 -2.15
CA VAL A 156 -9.87 1.18 -2.21
C VAL A 156 -10.16 0.62 -0.82
N GLN A 157 -11.09 -0.32 -0.75
CA GLN A 157 -11.50 -0.94 0.50
C GLN A 157 -11.57 -2.45 0.36
N LEU A 158 -11.22 -3.14 1.43
CA LEU A 158 -11.59 -4.54 1.63
C LEU A 158 -12.93 -4.63 2.34
N TYR A 159 -13.68 -5.68 2.06
CA TYR A 159 -14.90 -6.02 2.77
C TYR A 159 -15.04 -7.53 2.92
N GLU A 160 -15.71 -7.94 4.00
CA GLU A 160 -16.02 -9.35 4.22
C GLU A 160 -17.15 -9.86 3.32
N GLY A 161 -16.97 -11.07 2.78
CA GLY A 161 -17.98 -11.81 2.04
C GLY A 161 -18.52 -11.02 0.85
N ASN A 162 -19.81 -10.68 0.89
CA ASN A 162 -20.49 -9.92 -0.15
C ASN A 162 -20.70 -8.44 0.20
N GLY A 163 -20.06 -7.93 1.26
CA GLY A 163 -20.08 -6.51 1.63
C GLY A 163 -21.47 -5.98 1.99
N GLN A 164 -22.35 -6.85 2.48
CA GLN A 164 -23.68 -6.45 2.95
C GLN A 164 -23.57 -5.60 4.22
N PRO A 165 -24.59 -4.80 4.52
CA PRO A 165 -24.52 -3.98 5.71
C PRO A 165 -24.35 -4.79 7.00
N GLY A 166 -23.46 -4.31 7.88
CA GLY A 166 -23.00 -5.04 9.07
C GLY A 166 -21.77 -5.92 8.83
N SER A 167 -21.29 -6.07 7.59
CA SER A 167 -19.98 -6.66 7.32
C SER A 167 -18.86 -5.77 7.85
N ASN A 168 -17.70 -6.35 8.19
CA ASN A 168 -16.49 -5.56 8.44
C ASN A 168 -15.93 -5.02 7.13
N TRP A 169 -15.36 -3.82 7.22
CA TRP A 169 -14.71 -3.11 6.14
C TRP A 169 -13.34 -2.65 6.58
N TYR A 170 -12.41 -2.60 5.64
CA TYR A 170 -11.02 -2.23 5.89
C TYR A 170 -10.55 -1.23 4.86
N TYR A 171 -9.95 -0.15 5.32
CA TYR A 171 -9.44 0.89 4.44
C TYR A 171 -8.04 0.51 3.93
N LEU A 172 -7.85 0.48 2.61
CA LEU A 172 -6.55 0.21 1.98
C LEU A 172 -5.84 1.48 1.51
N GLY A 173 -6.58 2.46 1.01
CA GLY A 173 -6.01 3.72 0.56
C GLY A 173 -6.95 4.53 -0.31
N GLU A 174 -6.50 5.73 -0.65
CA GLU A 174 -7.13 6.70 -1.52
C GLU A 174 -6.59 6.51 -2.95
N TRP A 175 -7.50 6.33 -3.90
CA TRP A 175 -7.18 6.18 -5.31
C TRP A 175 -7.12 7.54 -5.99
N TRP A 176 -5.91 7.94 -6.38
CA TRP A 176 -5.63 9.19 -7.07
C TRP A 176 -5.57 8.95 -8.58
N ASP A 177 -6.62 9.39 -9.27
CA ASP A 177 -6.71 9.30 -10.74
C ASP A 177 -6.00 10.46 -11.46
N TYR A 178 -5.48 11.46 -10.75
CA TYR A 178 -4.95 12.69 -11.36
C TYR A 178 -3.78 13.32 -10.58
N LEU A 179 -2.72 13.69 -11.29
CA LEU A 179 -1.72 14.65 -10.83
C LEU A 179 -1.81 15.91 -11.72
N PRO A 180 -2.13 17.10 -11.17
CA PRO A 180 -2.00 18.35 -11.92
C PRO A 180 -0.52 18.72 -12.10
N GLY A 181 -0.07 18.97 -13.33
CA GLY A 181 1.28 19.51 -13.58
C GLY A 181 1.49 20.03 -15.02
N PRO A 182 2.23 21.16 -15.20
CA PRO A 182 2.46 21.81 -16.49
C PRO A 182 3.42 21.08 -17.44
N LEU A 183 4.07 20.01 -16.98
CA LEU A 183 5.01 19.20 -17.79
C LEU A 183 4.39 17.95 -18.42
N GLY A 184 3.07 17.72 -18.28
CA GLY A 184 2.33 16.80 -19.14
C GLY A 184 2.80 15.34 -19.21
N GLU A 185 3.59 14.83 -18.26
CA GLU A 185 3.92 13.40 -18.20
C GLU A 185 2.99 12.70 -17.19
N SER A 186 1.81 12.35 -17.71
CA SER A 186 0.66 11.69 -17.09
C SER A 186 0.98 10.39 -16.35
N VAL A 187 1.30 10.48 -15.06
CA VAL A 187 1.43 9.29 -14.21
C VAL A 187 0.18 9.14 -13.34
N THR A 188 -0.81 8.43 -13.89
CA THR A 188 -2.04 8.03 -13.21
C THR A 188 -2.35 6.58 -13.58
N PRO A 189 -2.91 5.77 -12.66
CA PRO A 189 -3.38 6.09 -11.30
C PRO A 189 -2.39 5.75 -10.17
N ALA A 190 -2.52 6.42 -9.02
CA ALA A 190 -1.75 6.13 -7.79
C ALA A 190 -2.69 5.66 -6.67
N LEU A 191 -2.23 4.74 -5.83
CA LEU A 191 -2.89 4.42 -4.55
C LEU A 191 -2.07 5.10 -3.47
N CYS A 192 -2.66 6.04 -2.72
CA CYS A 192 -2.00 6.83 -1.69
C CYS A 192 -2.63 6.55 -0.32
N PHE A 193 -1.92 6.88 0.75
CA PHE A 193 -2.46 6.82 2.11
C PHE A 193 -2.39 8.20 2.78
N GLY A 194 -3.14 8.41 3.86
CA GLY A 194 -3.08 9.66 4.62
C GLY A 194 -1.69 10.02 5.14
N PHE A 195 -0.78 9.05 5.24
CA PHE A 195 0.61 9.33 5.55
C PHE A 195 1.29 10.12 4.41
N ASP A 196 0.95 9.91 3.14
CA ASP A 196 1.54 10.66 2.01
C ASP A 196 1.25 12.18 2.05
N ASP A 197 0.29 12.64 2.85
CA ASP A 197 -0.16 14.03 2.93
C ASP A 197 0.95 15.03 3.31
N GLY A 198 1.92 14.61 4.13
CA GLY A 198 3.10 15.42 4.47
C GLY A 198 4.28 15.27 3.51
N ARG A 199 4.23 14.28 2.61
CA ARG A 199 5.33 13.97 1.70
C ARG A 199 5.38 14.93 0.52
N TYR A 200 4.27 15.53 0.12
CA TYR A 200 4.19 16.35 -1.10
C TYR A 200 3.89 17.83 -0.83
N GLY A 201 3.69 18.21 0.43
CA GLY A 201 3.32 19.55 0.84
C GLY A 201 3.10 19.64 2.34
N VAL A 202 2.51 20.74 2.80
CA VAL A 202 2.12 20.87 4.22
C VAL A 202 1.01 19.87 4.51
N ASN A 203 1.20 18.97 5.48
CA ASN A 203 0.16 18.01 5.84
C ASN A 203 -1.11 18.73 6.36
N SER A 204 -2.27 18.11 6.17
CA SER A 204 -3.61 18.59 6.56
C SER A 204 -3.68 19.05 8.02
N SER A 205 -3.08 18.31 8.95
CA SER A 205 -3.04 18.70 10.36
C SER A 205 -2.30 20.02 10.56
N ALA A 206 -1.13 20.18 9.94
CA ALA A 206 -0.37 21.42 10.00
C ALA A 206 -1.10 22.60 9.33
N ARG A 207 -1.91 22.36 8.28
CA ARG A 207 -2.75 23.42 7.69
C ARG A 207 -3.78 23.96 8.68
N VAL A 208 -4.32 23.10 9.55
CA VAL A 208 -5.35 23.46 10.53
C VAL A 208 -4.73 24.03 11.81
N PHE A 209 -3.74 23.35 12.37
CA PHE A 209 -3.23 23.64 13.72
C PHE A 209 -2.01 24.58 13.72
N THR A 210 -1.31 24.72 12.59
CA THR A 210 -0.15 25.61 12.45
C THR A 210 -0.31 26.51 11.22
N PRO A 211 -1.34 27.37 11.20
CA PRO A 211 -1.58 28.25 10.06
C PRO A 211 -0.34 29.10 9.76
N GLY A 212 0.14 29.05 8.52
CA GLY A 212 1.37 29.72 8.08
C GLY A 212 2.62 28.84 8.05
N LYS A 213 2.58 27.59 8.56
CA LYS A 213 3.66 26.62 8.32
C LYS A 213 3.86 26.46 6.81
N LYS A 214 5.11 26.62 6.37
CA LYS A 214 5.53 26.37 4.99
C LYS A 214 6.02 24.93 4.88
N PHE A 215 5.91 24.38 3.67
CA PHE A 215 6.52 23.11 3.35
C PHE A 215 8.05 23.26 3.37
N ASP A 216 8.75 22.31 3.99
CA ASP A 216 10.21 22.26 4.04
C ASP A 216 10.65 20.88 3.56
N VAL A 217 11.37 20.84 2.44
CA VAL A 217 11.88 19.61 1.84
C VAL A 217 12.82 18.89 2.80
N LYS A 218 13.53 19.61 3.68
CA LYS A 218 14.43 19.02 4.67
C LYS A 218 13.68 18.19 5.71
N GLU A 219 12.44 18.54 6.06
CA GLU A 219 11.61 17.71 6.94
C GLU A 219 11.25 16.37 6.30
N VAL A 220 11.07 16.33 4.96
CA VAL A 220 10.77 15.08 4.23
C VAL A 220 12.04 14.26 3.97
N LEU A 221 13.16 14.94 3.73
CA LEU A 221 14.49 14.33 3.57
C LEU A 221 15.09 13.85 4.90
N ASP A 222 14.54 14.23 6.05
CA ASP A 222 14.99 13.68 7.32
C ASP A 222 14.82 12.15 7.28
N PRO A 223 15.89 11.37 7.42
CA PRO A 223 15.81 9.91 7.44
C PRO A 223 14.90 9.37 8.55
N GLN A 224 14.79 10.08 9.68
CA GLN A 224 13.86 9.74 10.75
C GLN A 224 12.39 9.99 10.34
N ALA A 225 12.16 10.90 9.39
CA ALA A 225 10.85 11.17 8.85
C ALA A 225 10.41 10.10 7.83
N GLN A 226 9.43 10.47 7.01
CA GLN A 226 8.69 9.54 6.16
C GLN A 226 9.47 9.11 4.91
N GLY A 227 10.56 9.80 4.56
CA GLY A 227 11.29 9.62 3.31
C GLY A 227 10.54 10.19 2.09
N ILE A 228 11.28 10.36 0.99
CA ILE A 228 10.77 10.96 -0.26
C ILE A 228 9.98 9.99 -1.15
N PHE A 229 10.13 8.67 -0.96
CA PHE A 229 9.44 7.68 -1.78
C PHE A 229 8.02 7.41 -1.28
N GLY A 230 7.00 7.76 -2.07
CA GLY A 230 5.59 7.50 -1.77
C GLY A 230 4.76 7.04 -2.96
N CYS A 231 3.46 7.26 -2.90
CA CYS A 231 2.54 6.78 -3.93
C CYS A 231 2.79 7.36 -5.33
N ARG A 232 3.29 8.60 -5.42
CA ARG A 232 3.64 9.25 -6.70
C ARG A 232 4.90 8.65 -7.29
N GLU A 233 5.94 8.48 -6.47
CA GLU A 233 7.20 7.85 -6.84
C GLU A 233 6.98 6.38 -7.22
N TRP A 234 6.12 5.66 -6.49
CA TRP A 234 5.69 4.31 -6.85
C TRP A 234 5.11 4.28 -8.26
N THR A 235 4.16 5.16 -8.56
CA THR A 235 3.49 5.14 -9.86
C THR A 235 4.46 5.55 -10.98
N TYR A 236 5.39 6.47 -10.68
CA TYR A 236 6.50 6.78 -11.59
C TYR A 236 7.31 5.52 -11.87
N GLN A 237 7.85 4.82 -10.87
CA GLN A 237 8.58 3.57 -11.07
C GLN A 237 7.74 2.51 -11.80
N LEU A 238 6.44 2.45 -11.51
CA LEU A 238 5.52 1.51 -12.15
C LEU A 238 5.39 1.80 -13.66
N LYS A 239 5.43 3.05 -14.09
CA LYS A 239 5.30 3.45 -15.50
C LYS A 239 6.61 3.86 -16.14
N ARG A 240 7.72 3.83 -15.39
CA ARG A 240 9.02 4.30 -15.83
C ARG A 240 9.52 3.42 -16.97
N PRO A 241 9.75 3.99 -18.17
CA PRO A 241 10.46 3.26 -19.21
C PRO A 241 11.89 2.95 -18.72
N VAL A 242 12.52 1.89 -19.20
CA VAL A 242 13.93 1.60 -18.88
C VAL A 242 14.74 2.86 -19.15
N SER A 243 15.25 3.46 -18.08
CA SER A 243 16.24 4.52 -18.21
C SER A 243 17.53 3.83 -18.65
N VAL A 244 17.84 3.94 -19.93
CA VAL A 244 19.09 3.49 -20.54
C VAL A 244 20.25 4.40 -20.12
N ALA A 245 20.44 4.59 -18.82
CA ALA A 245 21.56 5.35 -18.30
C ALA A 245 22.67 4.34 -17.96
N GLY A 246 23.53 3.97 -18.92
CA GLY A 246 24.65 4.84 -19.27
C GLY A 246 24.93 5.12 -20.75
N LEU A 247 24.03 4.79 -21.68
CA LEU A 247 24.11 5.21 -23.08
C LEU A 247 22.69 5.42 -23.62
N GLY A 248 22.09 6.57 -23.28
CA GLY A 248 20.78 6.93 -23.80
C GLY A 248 20.81 7.00 -25.34
N GLY A 249 19.86 6.33 -25.98
CA GLY A 249 19.35 6.70 -27.30
C GLY A 249 20.39 6.82 -28.41
N GLN A 250 21.20 5.78 -28.63
CA GLN A 250 21.89 5.70 -29.91
C GLN A 250 20.85 5.66 -31.02
N VAL A 251 21.00 6.58 -31.97
CA VAL A 251 20.30 6.52 -33.25
C VAL A 251 20.74 5.19 -33.88
N PRO A 252 19.82 4.44 -34.49
CA PRO A 252 20.20 3.26 -35.26
C PRO A 252 21.33 3.62 -36.24
N ASP A 253 22.18 2.65 -36.55
CA ASP A 253 23.21 2.85 -37.55
C ASP A 253 22.60 3.19 -38.92
N ALA A 254 23.46 3.42 -39.93
CA ALA A 254 23.01 3.78 -41.27
C ALA A 254 22.10 2.69 -41.91
N GLN A 255 22.09 1.48 -41.36
CA GLN A 255 21.28 0.34 -41.79
C GLN A 255 19.97 0.22 -40.99
N GLY A 256 19.72 1.11 -40.03
CA GLY A 256 18.52 1.10 -39.21
C GLY A 256 18.56 0.08 -38.07
N LEU A 257 19.74 -0.43 -37.72
CA LEU A 257 19.93 -1.44 -36.67
C LEU A 257 20.63 -0.86 -35.45
N CYS A 258 20.42 -1.51 -34.31
CA CYS A 258 21.08 -1.19 -33.07
C CYS A 258 22.38 -1.97 -32.92
N ALA A 259 23.31 -1.45 -32.11
CA ALA A 259 24.48 -2.22 -31.69
C ALA A 259 24.04 -3.61 -31.16
N GLY A 260 24.63 -4.68 -31.70
CA GLY A 260 24.21 -6.07 -31.43
C GLY A 260 23.15 -6.65 -32.37
N GLY A 261 22.69 -5.90 -33.40
CA GLY A 261 21.77 -6.40 -34.43
C GLY A 261 20.28 -6.36 -34.06
N PHE A 262 19.91 -5.64 -32.99
CA PHE A 262 18.52 -5.51 -32.54
C PHE A 262 17.73 -4.50 -33.37
N GLU A 263 16.42 -4.73 -33.50
CA GLU A 263 15.51 -3.77 -34.13
C GLU A 263 15.21 -2.59 -33.17
N PRO A 264 15.29 -1.33 -33.66
CA PRO A 264 14.94 -0.15 -32.87
C PRO A 264 13.44 -0.05 -32.58
N GLY A 265 13.11 0.61 -31.47
CA GLY A 265 11.74 0.96 -31.08
C GLY A 265 11.43 2.44 -31.30
N MET A 266 10.16 2.76 -31.59
CA MET A 266 9.69 4.14 -31.69
C MET A 266 9.42 4.76 -30.31
N TYR A 267 10.09 5.88 -30.00
CA TYR A 267 9.89 6.67 -28.79
C TYR A 267 9.78 8.16 -29.12
N LYS A 268 8.67 8.80 -28.70
CA LYS A 268 8.36 10.22 -29.00
C LYS A 268 8.59 10.62 -30.47
N GLY A 269 8.21 9.75 -31.41
CA GLY A 269 8.34 10.00 -32.86
C GLY A 269 9.74 9.76 -33.45
N ARG A 270 10.68 9.19 -32.69
CA ARG A 270 12.03 8.86 -33.15
C ARG A 270 12.32 7.38 -32.98
N LEU A 271 13.03 6.79 -33.95
CA LEU A 271 13.60 5.45 -33.83
C LEU A 271 14.76 5.48 -32.83
N THR A 272 14.70 4.63 -31.82
CA THR A 272 15.68 4.57 -30.73
C THR A 272 16.05 3.13 -30.45
N CYS A 273 17.33 2.89 -30.19
CA CYS A 273 17.80 1.56 -29.86
C CYS A 273 17.46 1.16 -28.43
N PRO A 274 16.90 -0.05 -28.21
CA PRO A 274 16.73 -0.60 -26.89
C PRO A 274 18.07 -0.70 -26.18
N GLY A 275 18.16 -0.13 -25.00
CA GLY A 275 19.23 -0.44 -24.07
C GLY A 275 19.01 -1.82 -23.48
N LEU A 276 19.32 -2.85 -24.24
CA LEU A 276 19.50 -4.19 -23.72
C LEU A 276 21.00 -4.48 -23.80
N ASP A 277 21.59 -4.85 -22.67
CA ASP A 277 22.77 -5.70 -22.64
C ASP A 277 22.58 -6.82 -23.70
N GLU A 278 23.61 -7.10 -24.49
CA GLU A 278 23.63 -8.12 -25.56
C GLU A 278 23.18 -9.53 -25.08
N SER A 279 23.04 -9.74 -23.77
CA SER A 279 22.54 -10.97 -23.13
C SER A 279 21.07 -10.93 -22.66
N SER A 280 20.35 -9.81 -22.79
CA SER A 280 18.98 -9.68 -22.26
C SER A 280 17.92 -10.32 -23.18
N GLN A 281 17.31 -11.39 -22.70
CA GLN A 281 16.15 -12.09 -23.26
C GLN A 281 14.80 -11.33 -23.21
N TYR A 282 14.79 -10.04 -22.84
CA TYR A 282 13.55 -9.26 -22.73
C TYR A 282 13.01 -8.82 -24.10
N LYS A 283 11.86 -9.37 -24.49
CA LYS A 283 11.10 -8.86 -25.65
C LYS A 283 10.38 -7.56 -25.26
N PRO A 284 10.39 -6.52 -26.11
CA PRO A 284 9.55 -5.35 -25.90
C PRO A 284 8.07 -5.75 -25.77
N ASN A 285 7.36 -5.14 -24.83
CA ASN A 285 5.90 -5.22 -24.82
C ASN A 285 5.32 -4.03 -25.64
N PRO A 286 4.02 -4.04 -25.98
CA PRO A 286 3.38 -2.94 -26.73
C PRO A 286 3.45 -1.55 -26.06
N LYS A 287 3.95 -1.45 -24.82
CA LYS A 287 4.08 -0.24 -24.00
C LYS A 287 5.55 0.24 -23.85
N GLY A 288 6.51 -0.39 -24.54
CA GLY A 288 7.94 -0.03 -24.50
C GLY A 288 8.76 -0.81 -23.46
N PHE A 289 10.07 -0.52 -23.40
CA PHE A 289 10.98 -1.09 -22.39
C PHE A 289 10.64 -0.48 -21.03
N VAL A 290 10.28 -1.29 -20.03
CA VAL A 290 9.96 -0.85 -18.65
C VAL A 290 11.12 -1.22 -17.72
N GLN A 291 11.52 -0.35 -16.78
CA GLN A 291 12.60 -0.65 -15.83
C GLN A 291 12.38 -2.04 -15.19
N PRO A 292 13.40 -2.93 -15.14
CA PRO A 292 13.18 -4.34 -14.80
C PRO A 292 12.78 -4.59 -13.34
N TYR A 293 12.90 -3.58 -12.47
CA TYR A 293 12.52 -3.61 -11.06
C TYR A 293 11.90 -2.26 -10.65
N ILE A 294 11.20 -2.25 -9.52
CA ILE A 294 10.68 -1.04 -8.86
C ILE A 294 11.62 -0.72 -7.70
N ASP A 295 12.38 0.36 -7.80
CA ASP A 295 13.27 0.84 -6.73
C ASP A 295 12.52 1.79 -5.79
N VAL A 296 12.34 1.37 -4.55
CA VAL A 296 11.60 2.11 -3.50
C VAL A 296 12.53 2.86 -2.55
N THR A 297 13.81 2.96 -2.89
CA THR A 297 14.80 3.66 -2.08
C THR A 297 14.57 5.17 -2.13
N SER A 298 14.45 5.79 -0.97
CA SER A 298 14.64 7.22 -0.79
C SER A 298 16.14 7.51 -0.73
N TYR A 299 16.64 8.17 -1.76
CA TYR A 299 18.04 8.59 -1.85
C TYR A 299 18.19 9.98 -1.23
N HIS A 300 19.16 10.13 -0.32
CA HIS A 300 19.45 11.40 0.34
C HIS A 300 20.81 11.90 -0.14
N ASP A 301 20.79 12.89 -1.02
CA ASP A 301 21.95 13.35 -1.82
C ASP A 301 23.10 13.90 -0.95
N LYS A 302 22.78 14.35 0.28
CA LYS A 302 23.76 14.87 1.25
C LYS A 302 24.30 13.83 2.24
N VAL A 303 23.71 12.63 2.31
CA VAL A 303 24.12 11.58 3.26
C VAL A 303 24.77 10.39 2.55
N GLY A 304 24.59 10.24 1.23
CA GLY A 304 25.45 9.55 0.27
C GLY A 304 25.78 8.05 0.48
N LYS A 305 25.48 7.46 1.64
CA LYS A 305 25.87 6.09 2.00
C LYS A 305 24.70 5.24 2.48
N LYS A 306 23.63 5.82 3.02
CA LYS A 306 22.47 5.09 3.55
C LYS A 306 21.20 5.46 2.79
N GLY A 307 20.64 4.49 2.08
CA GLY A 307 19.32 4.63 1.47
C GLY A 307 18.26 4.25 2.49
N THR A 308 17.08 4.83 2.38
CA THR A 308 15.99 4.55 3.31
C THR A 308 14.75 4.05 2.59
N ILE A 309 14.06 3.09 3.21
CA ILE A 309 12.71 2.73 2.79
C ILE A 309 11.75 3.32 3.82
N GLY A 310 11.00 4.33 3.39
CA GLY A 310 9.97 4.96 4.19
C GLY A 310 8.70 4.12 4.27
N HIS A 311 7.70 4.62 4.99
CA HIS A 311 6.35 4.06 4.90
C HIS A 311 5.71 4.51 3.59
N PHE A 312 5.27 3.55 2.77
CA PHE A 312 4.52 3.82 1.56
C PHE A 312 3.51 2.70 1.28
N VAL A 313 2.56 3.00 0.40
CA VAL A 313 1.68 2.02 -0.23
C VAL A 313 1.97 1.99 -1.73
N GLY A 314 2.03 0.78 -2.29
CA GLY A 314 2.27 0.51 -3.70
C GLY A 314 1.27 -0.51 -4.24
N TRP A 315 1.11 -0.56 -5.56
CA TRP A 315 0.21 -1.49 -6.24
C TRP A 315 0.70 -1.86 -7.64
N ALA A 316 0.29 -3.00 -8.18
CA ALA A 316 0.44 -3.29 -9.60
C ALA A 316 -0.81 -3.96 -10.15
N GLY A 317 -1.10 -3.74 -11.43
CA GLY A 317 -2.23 -4.36 -12.12
C GLY A 317 -1.93 -5.75 -12.66
N PHE A 318 -2.97 -6.49 -13.04
CA PHE A 318 -2.81 -7.80 -13.71
C PHE A 318 -2.05 -7.71 -15.02
N ASP A 319 -2.20 -6.58 -15.72
CA ASP A 319 -1.62 -6.36 -17.04
C ASP A 319 -0.32 -5.52 -16.98
N ASP A 320 0.18 -5.25 -15.76
CA ASP A 320 1.52 -4.70 -15.55
C ASP A 320 2.55 -5.86 -15.51
N PRO A 321 3.76 -5.66 -16.07
CA PRO A 321 4.80 -6.69 -16.02
C PRO A 321 5.19 -7.01 -14.58
N VAL A 322 5.45 -8.29 -14.30
CA VAL A 322 6.04 -8.75 -13.04
C VAL A 322 7.43 -8.14 -12.91
N ARG A 323 7.67 -7.46 -11.79
CA ARG A 323 8.93 -6.75 -11.52
C ARG A 323 9.27 -6.81 -10.05
N PRO A 324 10.50 -7.24 -9.70
CA PRO A 324 10.94 -7.21 -8.32
C PRO A 324 10.81 -5.81 -7.74
N VAL A 325 10.25 -5.72 -6.55
CA VAL A 325 10.27 -4.51 -5.73
C VAL A 325 11.51 -4.59 -4.86
N ILE A 326 12.44 -3.66 -5.05
CA ILE A 326 13.70 -3.62 -4.32
C ILE A 326 13.87 -2.28 -3.63
N GLY A 327 14.68 -2.25 -2.59
CA GLY A 327 15.12 -0.99 -2.01
C GLY A 327 16.31 -1.17 -1.09
N LYS A 328 16.89 -0.06 -0.66
CA LYS A 328 17.95 -0.03 0.35
C LYS A 328 17.37 0.42 1.69
N PHE A 329 17.47 -0.44 2.70
CA PHE A 329 17.11 -0.16 4.09
C PHE A 329 18.39 -0.18 4.93
N GLY A 330 18.78 0.98 5.44
CA GLY A 330 20.06 1.15 6.13
C GLY A 330 21.25 0.98 5.18
N ASP A 331 22.11 0.01 5.46
CA ASP A 331 23.23 -0.35 4.60
C ASP A 331 22.93 -1.56 3.69
N ARG A 332 21.74 -2.17 3.81
CA ARG A 332 21.38 -3.40 3.10
C ARG A 332 20.41 -3.15 1.95
N TRP A 333 20.67 -3.83 0.84
CA TRP A 333 19.67 -4.00 -0.20
C TRP A 333 18.73 -5.15 0.16
N VAL A 334 17.48 -5.02 -0.20
CA VAL A 334 16.43 -6.01 0.07
C VAL A 334 15.52 -6.11 -1.13
N CYS A 335 15.11 -7.34 -1.46
CA CYS A 335 13.99 -7.59 -2.33
C CYS A 335 12.73 -7.79 -1.47
N LEU A 336 11.72 -6.95 -1.70
CA LEU A 336 10.49 -6.88 -0.92
C LEU A 336 9.37 -7.75 -1.50
N HIS A 337 9.22 -7.76 -2.83
CA HIS A 337 8.14 -8.46 -3.50
C HIS A 337 8.52 -8.86 -4.93
N GLU A 338 7.86 -9.88 -5.48
CA GLU A 338 8.13 -10.43 -6.83
C GLU A 338 9.62 -10.69 -7.11
N CYS A 339 10.33 -11.23 -6.11
CA CYS A 339 11.76 -11.49 -6.22
C CYS A 339 12.05 -12.51 -7.34
N PRO A 340 13.15 -12.31 -8.08
CA PRO A 340 13.43 -13.13 -9.26
C PRO A 340 13.71 -14.59 -8.89
N ASP A 341 13.60 -15.47 -9.88
CA ASP A 341 13.92 -16.90 -9.77
C ASP A 341 13.11 -17.65 -8.70
N GLY A 342 11.92 -17.14 -8.36
CA GLY A 342 11.06 -17.70 -7.32
C GLY A 342 11.59 -17.50 -5.90
N ALA A 343 12.57 -16.62 -5.71
CA ALA A 343 13.10 -16.30 -4.39
C ALA A 343 12.02 -15.69 -3.49
N ALA A 344 12.09 -15.98 -2.19
CA ALA A 344 11.30 -15.27 -1.20
C ALA A 344 11.84 -13.84 -0.99
N PRO A 345 11.01 -12.91 -0.48
CA PRO A 345 11.48 -11.62 0.00
C PRO A 345 12.64 -11.78 1.00
N GLY A 346 13.68 -10.97 0.83
CA GLY A 346 14.90 -11.15 1.60
C GLY A 346 16.05 -10.22 1.20
N PRO A 347 17.15 -10.24 1.97
CA PRO A 347 18.32 -9.41 1.70
C PRO A 347 18.96 -9.74 0.35
N ILE A 348 19.47 -8.71 -0.31
CA ILE A 348 20.32 -8.80 -1.50
C ILE A 348 21.75 -8.52 -1.03
N GLU A 349 22.58 -9.57 -1.00
CA GLU A 349 23.95 -9.49 -0.46
C GLU A 349 24.83 -8.50 -1.24
N ASP A 350 24.78 -8.57 -2.56
CA ASP A 350 25.50 -7.69 -3.47
C ASP A 350 24.57 -7.26 -4.60
N ILE A 351 24.13 -5.99 -4.57
CA ILE A 351 23.22 -5.44 -5.57
C ILE A 351 23.86 -5.41 -6.96
N ALA A 352 25.16 -5.16 -7.07
CA ALA A 352 25.85 -5.10 -8.35
C ALA A 352 25.89 -6.48 -8.98
N GLN A 353 26.28 -7.49 -8.20
CA GLN A 353 26.25 -8.87 -8.68
C GLN A 353 24.81 -9.33 -8.98
N TRP A 354 23.82 -8.91 -8.21
CA TRP A 354 22.41 -9.24 -8.41
C TRP A 354 21.86 -8.66 -9.72
N THR A 355 22.22 -7.42 -10.06
CA THR A 355 21.84 -6.79 -11.33
C THR A 355 22.64 -7.34 -12.51
N THR A 356 23.97 -7.51 -12.37
CA THR A 356 24.85 -8.01 -13.45
C THR A 356 24.46 -9.42 -13.89
N ARG A 357 24.10 -10.32 -12.97
CA ARG A 357 23.63 -11.68 -13.31
C ARG A 357 22.40 -11.72 -14.23
N ARG A 358 21.67 -10.61 -14.35
CA ARG A 358 20.41 -10.50 -15.09
C ARG A 358 20.47 -9.47 -16.23
N GLY A 359 21.63 -8.86 -16.46
CA GLY A 359 21.77 -7.76 -17.43
C GLY A 359 20.95 -6.52 -17.06
N TRP A 360 20.69 -6.31 -15.76
CA TRP A 360 19.91 -5.17 -15.28
C TRP A 360 20.81 -3.97 -14.94
N PRO A 361 20.34 -2.72 -15.12
CA PRO A 361 21.07 -1.56 -14.65
C PRO A 361 21.11 -1.51 -13.12
N LEU A 362 22.14 -0.90 -12.55
CA LEU A 362 22.18 -0.59 -11.13
C LEU A 362 21.04 0.37 -10.73
N PRO A 363 20.47 0.23 -9.52
CA PRO A 363 19.47 1.18 -9.01
C PRO A 363 20.01 2.61 -8.97
N LYS A 364 19.14 3.57 -9.28
CA LYS A 364 19.47 4.99 -9.34
C LYS A 364 18.34 5.83 -8.75
N PRO A 365 18.66 6.99 -8.16
CA PRO A 365 17.66 7.94 -7.70
C PRO A 365 16.59 8.22 -8.74
N GLY A 366 15.34 8.21 -8.28
CA GLY A 366 14.19 8.69 -9.04
C GLY A 366 13.93 10.17 -8.76
N PRO A 367 13.13 10.85 -9.60
CA PRO A 367 12.63 12.17 -9.29
C PRO A 367 11.73 12.13 -8.06
N TYR A 368 11.65 13.25 -7.35
CA TYR A 368 10.76 13.47 -6.23
C TYR A 368 9.64 14.45 -6.63
N PHE A 369 8.39 14.11 -6.33
CA PHE A 369 7.20 14.80 -6.87
C PHE A 369 6.51 15.72 -5.86
N VAL A 370 7.18 16.79 -5.44
CA VAL A 370 6.57 17.88 -4.65
C VAL A 370 5.36 18.48 -5.37
N ASP A 371 4.33 18.91 -4.63
CA ASP A 371 3.19 19.60 -5.22
C ASP A 371 3.62 20.99 -5.73
N SER A 372 3.39 21.23 -7.02
CA SER A 372 3.71 22.47 -7.74
C SER A 372 3.13 23.75 -7.12
N ASN A 373 2.09 23.66 -6.28
CA ASN A 373 1.53 24.81 -5.56
C ASN A 373 2.35 25.23 -4.34
N PHE A 374 3.21 24.34 -3.85
CA PHE A 374 4.16 24.61 -2.78
C PHE A 374 5.53 24.78 -3.44
N LYS A 375 5.80 25.97 -3.97
CA LYS A 375 7.10 26.30 -4.55
C LYS A 375 8.18 25.94 -3.51
N ALA A 376 8.94 24.88 -3.77
CA ALA A 376 10.26 24.69 -3.18
C ALA A 376 11.05 25.98 -3.45
N SER A 377 11.80 26.47 -2.47
CA SER A 377 12.52 27.72 -2.67
C SER A 377 13.54 27.51 -3.80
N LYS A 378 14.00 28.60 -4.43
CA LYS A 378 15.01 28.50 -5.49
C LYS A 378 16.29 27.84 -4.96
N GLU A 379 16.56 27.96 -3.66
CA GLU A 379 17.65 27.28 -2.98
C GLU A 379 17.43 25.76 -2.82
N ASP A 380 16.19 25.26 -2.81
CA ASP A 380 15.86 23.84 -2.67
C ASP A 380 15.95 23.04 -3.99
N LEU A 381 16.07 23.73 -5.13
CA LEU A 381 16.09 23.13 -6.48
C LEU A 381 17.47 23.21 -7.18
N GLU A 382 18.42 23.97 -6.61
CA GLU A 382 19.76 24.21 -7.18
C GLU A 382 20.91 23.71 -6.27
N GLU A 383 20.60 23.01 -5.17
CA GLU A 383 21.56 22.18 -4.39
C GLU A 383 21.30 20.70 -4.59
#